data_AF-A0A1H1XPK9-F1
#
_entry.id   AF-A0A1H1XPK9-F1
#
_cell.length_a   1.000
_cell.length_b   1.000
_cell.length_c   1.000
_cell.angle_alpha   90.00
_cell.angle_beta   90.00
_cell.angle_gamma   90.00
#
_symmetry.space_group_name_H-M   'P 1'
#
loop_
_entity.id
_entity.type
_entity.pdbx_description
1 polymer ?
#
loop_
_entity_poly.entity_id
_entity_poly.type
_entity_poly.pdbx_seq_one_letter_code
_entity_poly.pdbx_strand_id
1 'polypeptide(L)'
;MDIGPTLGVVAWSLSLREFRQPLLAEELLLAAGKALYLANAFETKCQYVLRILNLVQIVESDPVLTLEQAFAALPQDKMLAATVQDITGYQLSSDMAKMDLLHRARRARNFIAHEGMSTGPIWGLHRQTIIEHTGRLRAAVADLAAGDNVVSAWCYEIDEKEPAPRDFTSAYPDMVATWIFGRLDLLITQTEGEPDDREPTLAEYLKQRSTTQSGQ
;
A
#
# COMPACT_ATOMS: atom_id res chain seq x y z
N MET A 1 22.38 -38.92 1.88
CA MET A 1 21.37 -37.84 1.93
C MET A 1 22.10 -36.62 2.43
N ASP A 2 22.52 -35.79 1.48
CA ASP A 2 23.35 -34.63 1.71
C ASP A 2 22.42 -33.46 2.03
N ILE A 3 22.38 -33.08 3.31
CA ILE A 3 21.60 -31.93 3.76
C ILE A 3 22.53 -30.73 3.53
N GLY A 4 22.49 -30.17 2.32
CA GLY A 4 23.24 -28.98 1.97
C GLY A 4 22.94 -27.85 2.97
N PRO A 5 23.92 -26.98 3.27
CA PRO A 5 23.72 -25.92 4.24
C PRO A 5 22.68 -24.95 3.68
N THR A 6 21.44 -25.06 4.17
CA THR A 6 20.52 -23.93 4.24
C THR A 6 21.12 -22.94 5.21
N LEU A 7 22.15 -22.22 4.75
CA LEU A 7 22.54 -20.95 5.34
C LEU A 7 21.29 -20.10 5.27
N GLY A 8 20.59 -19.99 6.39
CA GLY A 8 19.58 -18.98 6.61
C GLY A 8 20.27 -17.65 6.40
N VAL A 9 20.16 -17.08 5.21
CA VAL A 9 20.61 -15.72 4.91
C VAL A 9 19.56 -14.78 5.49
N VAL A 10 19.55 -14.70 6.82
CA VAL A 10 19.00 -13.55 7.54
C VAL A 10 20.23 -12.74 7.92
N ALA A 11 20.54 -11.67 7.20
CA ALA A 11 21.57 -10.76 7.70
C ALA A 11 21.41 -9.31 7.22
N TRP A 12 21.03 -9.06 5.97
CA TRP A 12 21.02 -7.69 5.44
C TRP A 12 19.93 -7.49 4.40
N SER A 13 19.23 -6.35 4.45
CA SER A 13 18.23 -5.96 3.43
C SER A 13 18.86 -5.58 2.09
N LEU A 14 20.17 -5.36 2.07
CA LEU A 14 20.97 -5.04 0.89
C LEU A 14 22.08 -6.07 0.70
N SER A 15 22.50 -6.24 -0.55
CA SER A 15 23.53 -7.19 -0.96
C SER A 15 24.55 -6.49 -1.86
N LEU A 16 25.78 -7.00 -1.87
CA LEU A 16 26.80 -6.59 -2.86
C LEU A 16 26.51 -7.17 -4.26
N ARG A 17 25.45 -7.97 -4.40
CA ARG A 17 24.97 -8.45 -5.70
C ARG A 17 24.12 -7.37 -6.37
N GLU A 18 24.39 -7.15 -7.65
CA GLU A 18 23.52 -6.35 -8.51
C GLU A 18 22.14 -7.01 -8.64
N PHE A 19 21.12 -6.19 -8.87
CA PHE A 19 19.78 -6.69 -9.14
C PHE A 19 19.76 -7.40 -10.49
N ARG A 20 19.10 -8.57 -10.55
CA ARG A 20 18.90 -9.28 -11.82
C ARG A 20 18.12 -8.43 -12.83
N GLN A 21 17.10 -7.75 -12.32
CA GLN A 21 16.18 -6.92 -13.09
C GLN A 21 16.13 -5.52 -12.46
N PRO A 22 17.19 -4.70 -12.60
CA PRO A 22 17.36 -3.48 -11.81
C PRO A 22 16.19 -2.50 -12.02
N LEU A 23 15.83 -2.23 -13.28
CA LEU A 23 14.76 -1.29 -13.61
C LEU A 23 13.37 -1.78 -13.12
N LEU A 24 13.07 -3.07 -13.28
CA LEU A 24 11.80 -3.63 -12.81
C LEU A 24 11.72 -3.66 -11.28
N ALA A 25 12.82 -3.99 -10.60
CA ALA A 25 12.88 -4.00 -9.14
C ALA A 25 12.76 -2.59 -8.55
N GLU A 26 13.41 -1.59 -9.16
CA GLU A 26 13.30 -0.19 -8.78
C GLU A 26 11.87 0.34 -8.95
N GLU A 27 11.23 0.06 -10.09
CA GLU A 27 9.85 0.50 -10.31
C GLU A 27 8.85 -0.25 -9.41
N LEU A 28 9.09 -1.52 -9.07
CA LEU A 28 8.31 -2.24 -8.07
C LEU A 28 8.43 -1.57 -6.69
N LEU A 29 9.63 -1.22 -6.26
CA LEU A 29 9.87 -0.49 -5.00
C LEU A 29 9.16 0.86 -5.00
N LEU A 30 9.24 1.60 -6.12
CA LEU A 30 8.58 2.88 -6.25
C LEU A 30 7.05 2.74 -6.17
N ALA A 31 6.48 1.75 -6.86
CA ALA A 31 5.06 1.44 -6.80
C ALA A 31 4.63 1.10 -5.35
N ALA A 32 5.41 0.29 -4.64
CA ALA A 32 5.15 -0.03 -3.24
C ALA A 32 5.27 1.19 -2.31
N GLY A 33 6.25 2.06 -2.53
CA GLY A 33 6.38 3.32 -1.79
C GLY A 33 5.17 4.24 -1.98
N LYS A 34 4.69 4.38 -3.22
CA LYS A 34 3.45 5.15 -3.52
C LYS A 34 2.21 4.51 -2.88
N ALA A 35 2.11 3.18 -2.92
CA ALA A 35 1.02 2.46 -2.26
C ALA A 35 1.05 2.66 -0.74
N LEU A 36 2.23 2.63 -0.11
CA LEU A 36 2.40 2.90 1.31
C LEU A 36 2.04 4.35 1.67
N TYR A 37 2.40 5.31 0.82
CA TYR A 37 1.95 6.69 0.98
C TYR A 37 0.42 6.79 0.98
N LEU A 38 -0.25 6.20 -0.01
CA LEU A 38 -1.72 6.18 -0.08
C LEU A 38 -2.34 5.53 1.18
N ALA A 39 -1.76 4.43 1.64
CA ALA A 39 -2.18 3.71 2.85
C ALA A 39 -2.13 4.60 4.11
N ASN A 40 -1.09 5.43 4.24
CA ASN A 40 -0.96 6.37 5.36
C ASN A 40 -1.88 7.59 5.22
N ALA A 41 -2.09 8.09 4.00
CA ALA A 41 -3.02 9.17 3.72
C ALA A 41 -4.47 8.74 4.04
N PHE A 42 -4.84 7.51 3.65
CA PHE A 42 -6.12 6.90 3.99
C PHE A 42 -6.36 6.84 5.51
N GLU A 43 -5.37 6.39 6.28
CA GLU A 43 -5.46 6.34 7.73
C GLU A 43 -5.64 7.72 8.36
N THR A 44 -4.86 8.70 7.91
CA THR A 44 -4.98 10.10 8.35
C THR A 44 -6.40 10.64 8.12
N LYS A 45 -6.98 10.38 6.94
CA LYS A 45 -8.34 10.81 6.61
C LYS A 45 -9.40 10.09 7.46
N CYS A 46 -9.24 8.80 7.72
CA CYS A 46 -10.12 8.07 8.64
C CYS A 46 -10.08 8.68 10.05
N GLN A 47 -8.89 9.00 10.56
CA GLN A 47 -8.74 9.65 11.86
C GLN A 47 -9.39 11.03 11.90
N TYR A 48 -9.25 11.81 10.83
CA TYR A 48 -9.93 13.10 10.68
C TYR A 48 -11.44 12.95 10.79
N VAL A 49 -12.05 12.10 9.95
CA VAL A 49 -13.50 11.85 9.94
C VAL A 49 -13.98 11.40 11.32
N LEU A 50 -13.29 10.47 11.97
CA LEU A 50 -13.66 10.01 13.31
C LEU A 50 -13.60 11.14 14.35
N ARG A 51 -12.58 12.00 14.32
CA ARG A 51 -12.46 13.12 15.26
C ARG A 51 -13.63 14.08 15.11
N ILE A 52 -14.05 14.38 13.88
CA ILE A 52 -15.22 15.21 13.61
C ILE A 52 -16.50 14.57 14.17
N LEU A 53 -16.70 13.27 13.95
CA LEU A 53 -17.88 12.56 14.46
C LEU A 53 -17.96 12.53 15.98
N ASN A 54 -16.83 12.25 16.63
CA ASN A 54 -16.74 12.30 18.09
C ASN A 54 -17.08 13.69 18.61
N LEU A 55 -16.58 14.75 17.95
CA LEU A 55 -16.87 16.13 18.34
C LEU A 55 -18.36 16.45 18.22
N VAL A 56 -18.99 16.05 17.12
CA VAL A 56 -20.44 16.21 16.91
C VAL A 56 -21.22 15.53 18.04
N GLN A 57 -20.91 14.27 18.35
CA GLN A 57 -21.59 13.56 19.44
C GLN A 57 -21.40 14.21 20.81
N ILE A 58 -20.19 14.70 21.12
CA ILE A 58 -19.93 15.38 22.40
C ILE A 58 -20.81 16.62 22.51
N VAL A 59 -20.83 17.45 21.47
CA VAL A 59 -21.64 18.68 21.43
C VAL A 59 -23.14 18.39 21.45
N GLU A 60 -23.61 17.35 20.77
CA GLU A 60 -25.02 16.93 20.83
C GLU A 60 -25.41 16.41 22.22
N SER A 61 -24.50 15.71 22.91
CA SER A 61 -24.74 15.17 24.24
C SER A 61 -24.71 16.23 25.36
N ASP A 62 -23.93 17.29 25.18
CA ASP A 62 -23.88 18.44 26.09
C ASP A 62 -23.68 19.75 25.30
N PRO A 63 -24.79 20.42 24.92
CA PRO A 63 -24.76 21.64 24.13
C PRO A 63 -24.17 22.86 24.83
N VAL A 64 -23.90 22.77 26.14
CA VAL A 64 -23.39 23.88 26.97
C VAL A 64 -21.86 23.87 27.03
N LEU A 65 -21.21 22.79 26.56
CA LEU A 65 -19.76 22.69 26.50
C LEU A 65 -19.15 23.82 25.67
N THR A 66 -18.06 24.41 26.18
CA THR A 66 -17.21 25.26 25.36
C THR A 66 -16.42 24.41 24.36
N LEU A 67 -15.99 25.03 23.26
CA LEU A 67 -15.19 24.36 22.25
C LEU A 67 -13.91 23.73 22.83
N GLU A 68 -13.25 24.42 23.77
CA GLU A 68 -12.04 23.94 24.46
C GLU A 68 -12.32 22.70 25.29
N GLN A 69 -13.45 22.65 26.00
CA GLN A 69 -13.87 21.49 26.78
C GLN A 69 -14.23 20.30 25.87
N ALA A 70 -14.90 20.57 24.74
CA ALA A 70 -15.23 19.55 23.77
C ALA A 70 -13.97 18.92 23.15
N PHE A 71 -12.96 19.73 22.80
CA PHE A 71 -11.66 19.22 22.34
C PHE A 71 -10.92 18.41 23.41
N ALA A 72 -10.96 18.85 24.68
CA ALA A 72 -10.34 18.12 25.78
C ALA A 72 -11.01 16.76 26.07
N ALA A 73 -12.29 16.62 25.72
CA ALA A 73 -13.06 15.39 25.88
C ALA A 73 -12.87 14.38 24.74
N LEU A 74 -12.17 14.74 23.66
CA LEU A 74 -11.96 13.82 22.53
C LEU A 74 -11.09 12.61 22.95
N PRO A 75 -11.43 11.40 22.49
CA PRO A 75 -10.59 10.22 22.73
C PRO A 75 -9.20 10.44 22.14
N GLN A 76 -8.15 10.22 22.94
CA GLN A 76 -6.78 10.22 22.41
C GLN A 76 -6.52 8.96 21.58
N ASP A 77 -5.82 9.17 20.46
CA ASP A 77 -5.32 8.21 19.46
C ASP A 77 -5.89 6.79 19.52
N LYS A 78 -6.95 6.57 18.73
CA LYS A 78 -7.45 5.23 18.43
C LYS A 78 -6.70 4.64 17.22
N MET A 79 -6.32 3.37 17.32
CA MET A 79 -5.79 2.60 16.17
C MET A 79 -6.83 2.52 15.04
N LEU A 80 -6.38 2.50 13.79
CA LEU A 80 -7.25 2.46 12.59
C LEU A 80 -8.35 1.37 12.63
N ALA A 81 -8.08 0.22 13.27
CA ALA A 81 -9.06 -0.84 13.40
C ALA A 81 -10.30 -0.43 14.21
N ALA A 82 -10.07 0.25 15.34
CA ALA A 82 -11.13 0.87 16.14
C ALA A 82 -11.75 2.03 15.36
N THR A 83 -10.94 2.81 14.64
CA THR A 83 -11.43 3.98 13.88
C THR A 83 -12.44 3.62 12.80
N VAL A 84 -12.17 2.60 11.99
CA VAL A 84 -13.10 2.17 10.93
C VAL A 84 -14.38 1.60 11.54
N GLN A 85 -14.27 0.77 12.60
CA GLN A 85 -15.45 0.25 13.31
C GLN A 85 -16.27 1.37 13.95
N ASP A 86 -15.62 2.34 14.58
CA ASP A 86 -16.30 3.47 15.19
C ASP A 86 -17.04 4.27 14.13
N ILE A 87 -16.39 4.65 13.01
CA ILE A 87 -17.04 5.33 11.88
C ILE A 87 -18.28 4.55 11.39
N THR A 88 -18.22 3.22 11.33
CA THR A 88 -19.37 2.41 10.94
C THR A 88 -20.55 2.50 11.93
N GLY A 89 -20.26 2.72 13.22
CA GLY A 89 -21.25 2.91 14.27
C GLY A 89 -21.99 4.24 14.22
N TYR A 90 -21.40 5.28 13.63
CA TYR A 90 -22.00 6.63 13.52
C TYR A 90 -23.08 6.75 12.42
N GLN A 91 -23.46 5.66 11.73
CA GLN A 91 -24.45 5.67 10.65
C GLN A 91 -24.16 6.63 9.47
N LEU A 92 -22.92 7.13 9.35
CA LEU A 92 -22.46 7.92 8.19
C LEU A 92 -22.67 7.20 6.85
N SER A 93 -22.80 5.89 6.91
CA SER A 93 -23.32 5.09 5.82
C SER A 93 -24.35 4.11 6.36
N SER A 94 -25.62 4.27 6.01
CA SER A 94 -26.62 3.19 6.12
C SER A 94 -26.45 2.15 5.00
N ASP A 95 -25.47 2.36 4.11
CA ASP A 95 -25.21 1.55 2.93
C ASP A 95 -24.15 0.47 3.25
N MET A 96 -24.64 -0.76 3.39
CA MET A 96 -23.82 -1.96 3.61
C MET A 96 -22.68 -2.10 2.58
N ALA A 97 -22.87 -1.63 1.34
CA ALA A 97 -21.85 -1.72 0.31
C ALA A 97 -20.63 -0.84 0.61
N LYS A 98 -20.84 0.36 1.19
CA LYS A 98 -19.74 1.23 1.62
C LYS A 98 -19.01 0.67 2.83
N MET A 99 -19.72 -0.02 3.73
CA MET A 99 -19.08 -0.70 4.88
C MET A 99 -18.15 -1.82 4.44
N ASP A 100 -18.58 -2.64 3.48
CA ASP A 100 -17.75 -3.69 2.91
C ASP A 100 -16.50 -3.10 2.23
N LEU A 101 -16.64 -1.96 1.53
CA LEU A 101 -15.52 -1.23 0.94
C LEU A 101 -14.50 -0.78 1.99
N LEU A 102 -14.94 -0.18 3.09
CA LEU A 102 -14.04 0.27 4.17
C LEU A 102 -13.33 -0.90 4.85
N HIS A 103 -14.02 -2.03 5.05
CA HIS A 103 -13.39 -3.23 5.60
C HIS A 103 -12.34 -3.83 4.66
N ARG A 104 -12.59 -3.83 3.34
CA ARG A 104 -11.60 -4.23 2.33
C ARG A 104 -10.41 -3.29 2.34
N ALA A 105 -10.64 -1.97 2.31
CA ALA A 105 -9.59 -0.96 2.35
C ALA A 105 -8.72 -1.06 3.61
N ARG A 106 -9.31 -1.34 4.77
CA ARG A 106 -8.56 -1.61 6.01
C ARG A 106 -7.63 -2.81 5.87
N ARG A 107 -8.12 -3.94 5.32
CA ARG A 107 -7.28 -5.13 5.11
C ARG A 107 -6.18 -4.85 4.09
N ALA A 108 -6.50 -4.15 3.02
CA ALA A 108 -5.53 -3.73 2.02
C ALA A 108 -4.45 -2.81 2.60
N ARG A 109 -4.81 -1.82 3.42
CA ARG A 109 -3.86 -0.95 4.14
C ARG A 109 -2.91 -1.79 4.98
N ASN A 110 -3.42 -2.72 5.78
CA ASN A 110 -2.59 -3.57 6.65
C ASN A 110 -1.66 -4.46 5.83
N PHE A 111 -2.17 -5.04 4.73
CA PHE A 111 -1.35 -5.79 3.80
C PHE A 111 -0.23 -4.90 3.22
N ILE A 112 -0.54 -3.72 2.68
CA ILE A 112 0.46 -2.81 2.10
C ILE A 112 1.51 -2.40 3.14
N ALA A 113 1.09 -2.09 4.37
CA ALA A 113 1.98 -1.63 5.43
C ALA A 113 2.91 -2.71 5.99
N HIS A 114 2.49 -3.98 5.99
CA HIS A 114 3.22 -5.06 6.68
C HIS A 114 3.76 -6.14 5.75
N GLU A 115 3.08 -6.41 4.64
CA GLU A 115 3.34 -7.55 3.75
C GLU A 115 3.53 -7.14 2.28
N GLY A 116 3.23 -5.89 1.92
CA GLY A 116 3.16 -5.41 0.54
C GLY A 116 4.47 -5.57 -0.24
N MET A 117 5.60 -5.61 0.48
CA MET A 117 6.94 -5.84 -0.07
C MET A 117 7.67 -7.04 0.55
N SER A 118 6.94 -8.03 1.07
CA SER A 118 7.51 -9.29 1.52
C SER A 118 7.88 -10.20 0.33
N THR A 119 8.80 -9.72 -0.53
CA THR A 119 9.23 -10.39 -1.76
C THR A 119 10.44 -11.30 -1.54
N GLY A 120 10.95 -11.37 -0.31
CA GLY A 120 12.24 -11.98 -0.02
C GLY A 120 13.40 -11.05 -0.42
N PRO A 121 14.58 -11.60 -0.73
CA PRO A 121 15.75 -10.79 -1.06
C PRO A 121 15.58 -10.07 -2.40
N ILE A 122 15.58 -8.73 -2.38
CA ILE A 122 15.29 -7.92 -3.57
C ILE A 122 16.28 -8.14 -4.73
N TRP A 123 17.54 -8.40 -4.40
CA TRP A 123 18.59 -8.66 -5.39
C TRP A 123 18.40 -9.98 -6.15
N GLY A 124 17.57 -10.89 -5.63
CA GLY A 124 17.26 -12.18 -6.22
C GLY A 124 15.92 -12.22 -6.96
N LEU A 125 15.20 -11.10 -7.08
CA LEU A 125 13.89 -11.11 -7.72
C LEU A 125 14.00 -11.39 -9.21
N HIS A 126 13.27 -12.40 -9.64
CA HIS A 126 13.05 -12.71 -11.05
C HIS A 126 11.81 -11.99 -11.58
N ARG A 127 11.76 -11.78 -12.89
CA ARG A 127 10.63 -11.11 -13.56
C ARG A 127 9.28 -11.72 -13.17
N GLN A 128 9.17 -13.04 -13.15
CA GLN A 128 7.91 -13.72 -12.79
C GLN A 128 7.47 -13.40 -11.36
N THR A 129 8.40 -13.40 -10.40
CA THR A 129 8.14 -13.02 -9.01
C THR A 129 7.71 -11.55 -8.91
N ILE A 130 8.32 -10.66 -9.69
CA ILE A 130 7.92 -9.24 -9.76
C ILE A 130 6.49 -9.12 -10.27
N ILE A 131 6.12 -9.84 -11.33
CA ILE A 131 4.75 -9.82 -11.89
C ILE A 131 3.74 -10.33 -10.85
N GLU A 132 4.02 -11.45 -10.19
CA GLU A 132 3.15 -12.03 -9.17
C GLU A 132 2.95 -11.06 -7.99
N HIS A 133 4.03 -10.45 -7.50
CA HIS A 133 3.94 -9.45 -6.44
C HIS A 133 3.20 -8.19 -6.88
N THR A 134 3.43 -7.73 -8.11
CA THR A 134 2.70 -6.60 -8.69
C THR A 134 1.20 -6.89 -8.74
N GLY A 135 0.80 -8.11 -9.11
CA GLY A 135 -0.60 -8.53 -9.10
C GLY A 135 -1.23 -8.46 -7.71
N ARG A 136 -0.54 -8.98 -6.68
CA ARG A 136 -1.01 -8.92 -5.28
C ARG A 136 -1.11 -7.48 -4.77
N LEU A 137 -0.08 -6.66 -5.03
CA LEU A 137 -0.06 -5.26 -4.62
C LEU A 137 -1.17 -4.48 -5.32
N ARG A 138 -1.43 -4.74 -6.61
CA ARG A 138 -2.51 -4.10 -7.38
C ARG A 138 -3.88 -4.41 -6.80
N ALA A 139 -4.15 -5.66 -6.45
CA ALA A 139 -5.42 -6.03 -5.83
C ALA A 139 -5.64 -5.27 -4.51
N ALA A 140 -4.60 -5.16 -3.67
CA ALA A 140 -4.69 -4.39 -2.44
C ALA A 140 -4.87 -2.88 -2.71
N VAL A 141 -4.12 -2.31 -3.65
CA VAL A 141 -4.26 -0.89 -4.03
C VAL A 141 -5.66 -0.58 -4.55
N ALA A 142 -6.28 -1.48 -5.32
CA ALA A 142 -7.65 -1.29 -5.81
C ALA A 142 -8.66 -1.22 -4.66
N ASP A 143 -8.59 -2.17 -3.71
CA ASP A 143 -9.43 -2.16 -2.51
C ASP A 143 -9.20 -0.91 -1.65
N LEU A 144 -7.94 -0.51 -1.47
CA LEU A 144 -7.58 0.70 -0.73
C LEU A 144 -8.10 1.96 -1.42
N ALA A 145 -7.88 2.11 -2.73
CA ALA A 145 -8.31 3.27 -3.51
C ALA A 145 -9.83 3.44 -3.46
N ALA A 146 -10.59 2.34 -3.51
CA ALA A 146 -12.04 2.38 -3.42
C ALA A 146 -12.52 2.88 -2.03
N GLY A 147 -11.91 2.41 -0.94
CA GLY A 147 -12.23 2.94 0.40
C GLY A 147 -11.73 4.35 0.63
N ASP A 148 -10.55 4.68 0.10
CA ASP A 148 -9.97 6.02 0.19
C ASP A 148 -10.81 7.06 -0.55
N ASN A 149 -11.40 6.70 -1.68
CA ASN A 149 -12.35 7.53 -2.40
C ASN A 149 -13.58 7.88 -1.55
N VAL A 150 -14.15 6.90 -0.83
CA VAL A 150 -15.29 7.11 0.07
C VAL A 150 -14.93 8.08 1.19
N VAL A 151 -13.82 7.83 1.88
CA VAL A 151 -13.39 8.69 3.01
C VAL A 151 -12.99 10.08 2.52
N SER A 152 -12.36 10.19 1.35
CA SER A 152 -12.03 11.48 0.75
C SER A 152 -13.27 12.29 0.37
N ALA A 153 -14.31 11.63 -0.14
CA ALA A 153 -15.59 12.28 -0.40
C ALA A 153 -16.21 12.84 0.89
N TRP A 154 -16.13 12.10 2.00
CA TRP A 154 -16.57 12.62 3.31
C TRP A 154 -15.74 13.79 3.79
N CYS A 155 -14.40 13.73 3.67
CA CYS A 155 -13.54 14.87 3.98
C CYS A 155 -13.96 16.11 3.20
N TYR A 156 -14.17 15.96 1.89
CA TYR A 156 -14.60 17.05 1.02
C TYR A 156 -15.96 17.63 1.46
N GLU A 157 -16.96 16.78 1.70
CA GLU A 157 -18.29 17.20 2.13
C GLU A 157 -18.27 17.89 3.51
N ILE A 158 -17.39 17.45 4.41
CA ILE A 158 -17.17 18.10 5.70
C ILE A 158 -16.56 19.49 5.51
N ASP A 159 -15.54 19.63 4.66
CA ASP A 159 -14.77 20.87 4.54
C ASP A 159 -15.49 21.92 3.68
N GLU A 160 -15.98 21.51 2.51
CA GLU A 160 -16.58 22.39 1.50
C GLU A 160 -18.08 22.61 1.69
N LYS A 161 -18.74 21.79 2.52
CA LYS A 161 -20.20 21.81 2.72
C LYS A 161 -21.01 21.57 1.43
N GLU A 162 -20.39 20.95 0.43
CA GLU A 162 -20.98 20.59 -0.85
C GLU A 162 -20.72 19.11 -1.18
N PRO A 163 -21.58 18.45 -1.98
CA PRO A 163 -21.34 17.07 -2.41
C PRO A 163 -20.03 16.93 -3.19
N ALA A 164 -19.31 15.82 -2.95
CA ALA A 164 -18.07 15.55 -3.69
C ALA A 164 -18.32 15.47 -5.22
N PRO A 165 -17.43 16.05 -6.07
CA PRO A 165 -17.59 16.03 -7.51
C PRO A 165 -17.64 14.59 -8.07
N ARG A 166 -18.73 14.26 -8.79
CA ARG A 166 -18.98 12.91 -9.32
C ARG A 166 -17.92 12.48 -10.35
N ASP A 167 -17.50 13.40 -11.20
CA ASP A 167 -16.51 13.11 -12.24
C ASP A 167 -15.15 12.76 -11.61
N PHE A 168 -14.79 13.42 -10.51
CA PHE A 168 -13.57 13.12 -9.79
C PHE A 168 -13.65 11.79 -9.04
N THR A 169 -14.72 11.58 -8.28
CA THR A 169 -14.90 10.34 -7.50
C THR A 169 -15.04 9.10 -8.38
N SER A 170 -15.63 9.20 -9.57
CA SER A 170 -15.73 8.06 -10.50
C SER A 170 -14.39 7.70 -11.15
N ALA A 171 -13.55 8.68 -11.48
CA ALA A 171 -12.24 8.47 -12.11
C ALA A 171 -11.13 8.12 -11.10
N TYR A 172 -11.32 8.42 -9.81
CA TYR A 172 -10.28 8.33 -8.80
C TYR A 172 -9.56 6.98 -8.70
N PRO A 173 -10.24 5.82 -8.69
CA PRO A 173 -9.56 4.52 -8.60
C PRO A 173 -8.59 4.28 -9.77
N ASP A 174 -8.98 4.65 -10.99
CA ASP A 174 -8.16 4.49 -12.19
C ASP A 174 -6.98 5.46 -12.20
N MET A 175 -7.18 6.69 -11.72
CA MET A 175 -6.10 7.66 -11.52
C MET A 175 -5.06 7.13 -10.54
N VAL A 176 -5.49 6.54 -9.42
CA VAL A 176 -4.59 5.92 -8.43
C VAL A 176 -3.82 4.75 -9.04
N ALA A 177 -4.52 3.84 -9.73
CA ALA A 177 -3.88 2.69 -10.36
C ALA A 177 -2.83 3.13 -11.39
N THR A 178 -3.16 4.11 -12.22
CA THR A 178 -2.24 4.67 -13.23
C THR A 178 -1.05 5.37 -12.58
N TRP A 179 -1.28 6.15 -11.53
CA TRP A 179 -0.22 6.86 -10.82
C TRP A 179 0.77 5.90 -10.13
N ILE A 180 0.27 4.81 -9.54
CA ILE A 180 1.09 3.82 -8.84
C ILE A 180 1.82 2.91 -9.82
N PHE A 181 1.11 2.31 -10.79
CA PHE A 181 1.63 1.21 -11.61
C PHE A 181 1.99 1.58 -13.05
N GLY A 182 1.60 2.76 -13.55
CA GLY A 182 1.67 3.06 -14.98
C GLY A 182 3.06 2.87 -15.61
N ARG A 183 4.14 3.26 -14.91
CA ARG A 183 5.51 3.04 -15.40
C ARG A 183 5.95 1.58 -15.31
N LEU A 184 5.59 0.89 -14.23
CA LEU A 184 5.88 -0.53 -14.04
C LEU A 184 5.20 -1.38 -15.12
N ASP A 185 3.96 -1.05 -15.50
CA ASP A 185 3.20 -1.74 -16.54
C ASP A 185 3.86 -1.63 -17.91
N LEU A 186 4.38 -0.44 -18.23
CA LEU A 186 5.15 -0.22 -19.47
C LEU A 186 6.41 -1.09 -19.50
N LEU A 187 7.16 -1.18 -18.39
CA LEU A 187 8.37 -2.00 -18.32
C LEU A 187 8.08 -3.50 -18.37
N ILE A 188 7.03 -3.97 -17.70
CA ILE A 188 6.63 -5.38 -17.76
C ILE A 188 6.30 -5.76 -19.20
N THR A 189 5.57 -4.91 -19.92
CA THR A 189 5.20 -5.14 -21.33
C THR A 189 6.42 -5.12 -22.25
N GLN A 190 7.35 -4.16 -22.07
CA GLN A 190 8.55 -4.02 -22.90
C GLN A 190 9.55 -5.18 -22.74
N THR A 191 9.49 -5.90 -21.62
CA THR A 191 10.39 -7.02 -21.29
C THR A 191 9.79 -8.40 -21.65
N GLU A 192 8.63 -8.45 -22.32
CA GLU A 192 8.07 -9.70 -22.82
C GLU A 192 8.95 -10.29 -23.94
N GLY A 193 9.67 -11.37 -23.63
CA GLY A 193 10.48 -12.12 -24.59
C GLY A 193 11.98 -12.22 -24.29
N GLU A 194 12.46 -11.61 -23.19
CA GLU A 194 13.84 -11.85 -22.73
C GLU A 194 14.03 -13.29 -22.22
N PRO A 195 15.16 -13.96 -22.53
CA PRO A 195 15.38 -15.37 -22.27
C PRO A 195 15.46 -15.71 -20.78
N ASP A 196 15.16 -16.98 -20.46
CA ASP A 196 15.04 -17.57 -19.13
C ASP A 196 16.13 -17.11 -18.14
N ASP A 197 15.65 -16.45 -17.09
CA ASP A 197 16.38 -15.76 -16.02
C ASP A 197 16.93 -16.76 -14.96
N ARG A 198 17.25 -18.00 -15.37
CA ARG A 198 17.60 -19.08 -14.44
C ARG A 198 18.79 -18.71 -13.56
N GLU A 199 18.76 -19.16 -12.30
CA GLU A 199 19.87 -18.94 -11.39
C GLU A 199 21.14 -19.59 -11.98
N PRO A 200 22.23 -18.83 -12.22
CA PRO A 200 23.51 -19.45 -12.54
C PRO A 200 23.90 -20.30 -11.35
N THR A 201 24.25 -21.55 -11.62
CA THR A 201 24.81 -22.45 -10.61
C THR A 201 26.03 -21.80 -9.95
N LEU A 202 26.33 -22.18 -8.70
CA LEU A 202 27.53 -21.70 -8.00
C LEU A 202 28.81 -21.89 -8.85
N ALA A 203 28.86 -22.95 -9.65
CA ALA A 203 29.93 -23.23 -10.60
C ALA A 203 30.01 -22.19 -11.73
N GLU A 204 28.88 -21.79 -12.32
CA GLU A 204 28.82 -20.74 -13.35
C GLU A 204 29.25 -19.37 -12.78
N TYR A 205 28.84 -19.05 -11.54
CA TYR A 205 29.22 -17.83 -10.83
C TYR A 205 30.72 -17.74 -10.54
N LEU A 206 31.32 -18.83 -10.04
CA LEU A 206 32.76 -18.89 -9.76
C LEU A 206 33.58 -18.78 -11.05
N LYS A 207 33.09 -19.38 -12.14
CA LYS A 207 33.73 -19.33 -13.46
C LYS A 207 33.73 -17.91 -14.03
N GLN A 208 32.60 -17.18 -13.93
CA GLN A 208 32.52 -15.78 -14.36
C GLN A 208 33.49 -14.87 -13.60
N ARG A 209 33.60 -15.00 -12.28
CA ARG A 209 34.56 -14.22 -11.47
C ARG A 209 36.01 -14.51 -11.83
N SER A 210 36.34 -15.77 -12.12
CA SER A 210 37.70 -16.14 -12.53
C SER A 210 38.09 -15.52 -13.88
N THR A 211 37.16 -15.44 -14.84
CA THR A 211 37.41 -14.80 -16.15
C THR A 211 37.55 -13.28 -16.08
N THR A 212 36.86 -12.61 -15.15
CA THR A 212 36.98 -11.15 -14.99
C THR A 212 38.28 -10.74 -14.30
N GLN A 213 38.88 -11.61 -13.49
CA GLN A 213 40.17 -11.33 -12.82
C GLN A 213 41.41 -11.64 -13.68
N SER A 214 41.30 -12.53 -14.67
CA SER A 214 42.41 -12.85 -15.59
C SER A 214 42.54 -11.90 -16.79
N GLY A 215 41.71 -10.85 -16.86
CA GLY A 215 41.75 -9.82 -17.92
C GLY A 215 42.33 -8.47 -17.46
N GLN A 216 42.90 -8.40 -16.25
CA GLN A 216 43.66 -7.24 -15.74
C GLN A 216 45.15 -7.54 -15.68
#